data_AF-A0A6I4XX29-F1
#
_entry.id   AF-A0A6I4XX29-F1
#
_cell.length_a   1.000
_cell.length_b   1.000
_cell.length_c   1.000
_cell.angle_alpha   90.00
_cell.angle_beta   90.00
_cell.angle_gamma   90.00
#
_symmetry.space_group_name_H-M   'P 1'
#
loop_
_entity.id
_entity.type
_entity.pdbx_description
1 polymer ?
#
loop_
_entity_poly.entity_id
_entity_poly.type
_entity_poly.pdbx_seq_one_letter_code
_entity_poly.pdbx_strand_id
1 'polypeptide(L)'
;MGLSEKEYVQEVVNIVVDSDVKIKQTDVYSDEDMQDTADYLGKQMKKLKDIKPPSVLPQEIKDSHETLYEGIDKIRTGILEQDIEKIQAGQTIVSMSTVLYNDYIEKNQDKFNKE
;
A
#
# COMPACT_ATOMS: atom_id res chain seq x y z
N MET A 1 -17.66 -11.22 7.00
CA MET A 1 -16.95 -11.04 8.28
C MET A 1 -15.73 -10.20 7.98
N GLY A 2 -15.41 -9.21 8.83
CA GLY A 2 -14.21 -8.39 8.63
C GLY A 2 -12.95 -9.16 8.99
N LEU A 3 -11.79 -8.73 8.48
CA LEU A 3 -10.48 -9.26 8.87
C LEU A 3 -10.23 -9.01 10.37
N SER A 4 -9.49 -9.89 11.02
CA SER A 4 -8.90 -9.60 12.33
C SER A 4 -7.87 -8.47 12.24
N GLU A 5 -7.46 -7.92 13.38
CA GLU A 5 -6.39 -6.92 13.48
C GLU A 5 -5.10 -7.41 12.77
N LYS A 6 -4.69 -8.66 13.06
CA LYS A 6 -3.49 -9.28 12.48
C LYS A 6 -3.62 -9.46 10.97
N GLU A 7 -4.72 -10.05 10.51
CA GLU A 7 -4.95 -10.29 9.08
C GLU A 7 -5.03 -8.99 8.29
N TYR A 8 -5.71 -7.96 8.81
CA TYR A 8 -5.82 -6.66 8.15
C TYR A 8 -4.45 -5.99 8.00
N VAL A 9 -3.68 -5.89 9.09
CA VAL A 9 -2.37 -5.22 9.06
C VAL A 9 -1.41 -5.99 8.15
N GLN A 10 -1.42 -7.32 8.20
CA GLN A 10 -0.59 -8.14 7.31
C GLN A 10 -0.98 -7.96 5.84
N GLU A 11 -2.27 -7.91 5.51
CA GLU A 11 -2.73 -7.69 4.15
C GLU A 11 -2.30 -6.32 3.63
N VAL A 12 -2.38 -5.27 4.45
CA VAL A 12 -1.90 -3.93 4.10
C VAL A 12 -0.39 -3.93 3.83
N VAL A 13 0.41 -4.56 4.70
CA VAL A 13 1.87 -4.67 4.50
C VAL A 13 2.19 -5.44 3.22
N ASN A 14 1.49 -6.54 2.96
CA ASN A 14 1.67 -7.32 1.74
C ASN A 14 1.37 -6.48 0.49
N ILE A 15 0.26 -5.72 0.49
CA ILE A 15 -0.11 -4.80 -0.60
C ILE A 15 1.03 -3.82 -0.90
N VAL A 16 1.63 -3.23 0.14
CA VAL A 16 2.75 -2.29 -0.01
C VAL A 16 3.98 -2.98 -0.61
N VAL A 17 4.40 -4.10 -0.03
CA VAL A 17 5.61 -4.83 -0.45
C VAL A 17 5.46 -5.31 -1.90
N ASP A 18 4.33 -5.91 -2.23
CA ASP A 18 4.00 -6.37 -3.58
C ASP A 18 4.02 -5.22 -4.59
N SER A 19 3.44 -4.07 -4.22
CA SER A 19 3.41 -2.88 -5.08
C SER A 19 4.82 -2.34 -5.33
N ASP A 20 5.65 -2.21 -4.28
CA ASP A 20 7.03 -1.74 -4.38
C ASP A 20 7.89 -2.67 -5.25
N VAL A 21 7.76 -4.00 -5.07
CA VAL A 21 8.44 -4.99 -5.92
C VAL A 21 8.04 -4.81 -7.38
N LYS A 22 6.74 -4.68 -7.67
CA LYS A 22 6.26 -4.50 -9.05
C LYS A 22 6.78 -3.21 -9.68
N ILE A 23 6.77 -2.11 -8.93
CA ILE A 23 7.30 -0.81 -9.39
C ILE A 23 8.79 -0.94 -9.73
N LYS A 24 9.59 -1.57 -8.86
CA LYS A 24 11.04 -1.78 -9.08
C LYS A 24 11.36 -2.66 -10.29
N GLN A 25 10.45 -3.55 -10.68
CA GLN A 25 10.60 -4.42 -11.84
C GLN A 25 10.13 -3.78 -13.15
N THR A 26 9.54 -2.58 -13.11
CA THR A 26 8.97 -1.93 -14.29
C THR A 26 10.08 -1.38 -15.19
N ASP A 27 10.11 -1.78 -16.46
CA ASP A 27 10.89 -1.08 -17.47
C ASP A 27 10.19 0.23 -17.85
N VAL A 28 10.77 1.36 -17.44
CA VAL A 28 10.23 2.71 -17.70
C VAL A 28 10.33 3.14 -19.16
N TYR A 29 11.00 2.35 -20.01
CA TYR A 29 11.07 2.58 -21.46
C TYR A 29 10.10 1.68 -22.25
N SER A 30 9.36 0.81 -21.56
CA SER A 30 8.34 -0.08 -22.15
C SER A 30 6.94 0.41 -21.76
N ASP A 31 6.18 0.93 -22.72
CA ASP A 31 4.78 1.31 -22.52
C ASP A 31 3.92 0.12 -22.04
N GLU A 32 4.24 -1.10 -22.49
CA GLU A 32 3.57 -2.32 -22.07
C GLU A 32 3.84 -2.61 -20.59
N ASP A 33 5.09 -2.52 -20.13
CA ASP A 33 5.46 -2.76 -18.73
C ASP A 33 4.87 -1.70 -17.82
N MET A 34 4.87 -0.44 -18.25
CA MET A 34 4.24 0.66 -17.52
C MET A 34 2.73 0.43 -17.36
N GLN A 35 2.05 -0.01 -18.43
CA GLN A 35 0.63 -0.33 -18.37
C GLN A 35 0.35 -1.54 -17.47
N ASP A 36 1.15 -2.60 -17.55
CA ASP A 36 0.99 -3.78 -16.68
C ASP A 36 1.21 -3.43 -15.19
N THR A 37 2.19 -2.57 -14.89
CA THR A 37 2.38 -2.05 -13.53
C THR A 37 1.19 -1.20 -13.08
N ALA A 38 0.68 -0.30 -13.92
CA ALA A 38 -0.49 0.50 -13.58
C ALA A 38 -1.75 -0.36 -13.32
N ASP A 39 -1.93 -1.43 -14.09
CA ASP A 39 -3.02 -2.39 -13.91
C ASP A 39 -2.84 -3.22 -12.64
N TYR A 40 -1.60 -3.62 -12.33
CA TYR A 40 -1.26 -4.31 -11.09
C TYR A 40 -1.56 -3.43 -9.87
N LEU A 41 -1.13 -2.17 -9.87
CA LEU A 41 -1.43 -1.22 -8.80
C LEU A 41 -2.94 -0.99 -8.69
N GLY A 42 -3.68 -0.96 -9.79
CA GLY A 42 -5.14 -0.92 -9.79
C GLY A 42 -5.78 -2.11 -9.07
N LYS A 43 -5.22 -3.33 -9.23
CA LYS A 43 -5.66 -4.52 -8.49
C LYS A 43 -5.36 -4.40 -6.99
N GLN A 44 -4.19 -3.87 -6.63
CA GLN A 44 -3.81 -3.65 -5.23
C GLN A 44 -4.70 -2.60 -4.55
N MET A 45 -5.01 -1.49 -5.23
CA MET A 45 -5.98 -0.49 -4.77
C MET A 45 -7.37 -1.10 -4.56
N LYS A 46 -7.80 -2.00 -5.43
CA LYS A 46 -9.07 -2.71 -5.26
C LYS A 46 -9.06 -3.58 -4.00
N LYS A 47 -8.00 -4.35 -3.76
CA LYS A 47 -7.84 -5.13 -2.52
C LYS A 47 -7.90 -4.22 -1.29
N LEU A 48 -7.17 -3.11 -1.32
CA LEU A 48 -7.16 -2.15 -0.22
C LEU A 48 -8.56 -1.60 0.04
N LYS A 49 -9.31 -1.23 -1.00
CA LYS A 49 -10.70 -0.76 -0.88
C LYS A 49 -11.68 -1.82 -0.36
N ASP A 50 -11.43 -3.09 -0.66
CA ASP A 50 -12.28 -4.20 -0.28
C ASP A 50 -12.07 -4.63 1.19
N ILE A 51 -10.92 -4.31 1.78
CA ILE A 51 -10.63 -4.52 3.21
C ILE A 51 -10.97 -3.25 4.01
N LYS A 52 -11.50 -3.43 5.23
CA LYS A 52 -11.82 -2.31 6.13
C LYS A 52 -10.96 -2.39 7.38
N PRO A 53 -10.41 -1.26 7.86
CA PRO A 53 -9.71 -1.22 9.13
C PRO A 53 -10.62 -1.73 10.27
N PRO A 54 -10.20 -2.75 11.05
CA PRO A 54 -10.93 -3.17 12.23
C PRO A 54 -11.11 -2.02 13.23
N SER A 55 -12.29 -1.95 13.87
CA SER A 55 -12.63 -0.86 14.81
C SER A 55 -11.69 -0.77 16.01
N VAL A 56 -11.03 -1.86 16.37
CA VAL A 56 -10.05 -1.96 17.47
C VAL A 56 -8.73 -1.28 17.16
N LEU A 57 -8.45 -0.95 15.90
CA LEU A 57 -7.23 -0.26 15.51
C LEU A 57 -7.21 1.19 16.00
N PRO A 58 -6.02 1.70 16.40
CA PRO A 58 -5.83 3.12 16.68
C PRO A 58 -6.28 3.99 15.49
N GLN A 59 -6.75 5.20 15.78
CA GLN A 59 -7.24 6.12 14.74
C GLN A 59 -6.18 6.41 13.68
N GLU A 60 -4.94 6.63 14.10
CA GLU A 60 -3.79 6.86 13.20
C GLU A 60 -3.60 5.75 12.16
N ILE A 61 -3.78 4.47 12.54
CA ILE A 61 -3.67 3.34 11.61
C ILE A 61 -4.87 3.28 10.66
N LYS A 62 -6.06 3.64 11.14
CA LYS A 62 -7.26 3.73 10.29
C LYS A 62 -7.13 4.86 9.27
N ASP A 63 -6.61 6.02 9.67
CA ASP A 63 -6.39 7.18 8.78
C ASP A 63 -5.27 6.89 7.75
N SER A 64 -4.28 6.09 8.16
CA SER A 64 -3.20 5.63 7.26
C SER A 64 -3.72 4.74 6.12
N HIS A 65 -4.90 4.13 6.25
CA HIS A 65 -5.51 3.34 5.17
C HIS A 65 -5.85 4.19 3.95
N GLU A 66 -6.52 5.33 4.17
CA GLU A 66 -6.89 6.26 3.09
C GLU A 66 -5.64 6.91 2.50
N THR A 67 -4.70 7.31 3.37
CA THR A 67 -3.40 7.85 2.97
C THR A 67 -2.64 6.87 2.07
N LEU A 68 -2.62 5.58 2.41
CA LEU A 68 -1.99 4.56 1.59
C LEU A 68 -2.67 4.41 0.22
N TYR A 69 -3.99 4.42 0.19
CA TYR A 69 -4.76 4.36 -1.07
C TYR A 69 -4.39 5.52 -2.00
N GLU A 70 -4.34 6.74 -1.47
CA GLU A 70 -3.94 7.93 -2.23
C GLU A 70 -2.49 7.86 -2.74
N GLY A 71 -1.58 7.31 -1.93
CA GLY A 71 -0.20 7.10 -2.33
C GLY A 71 -0.07 6.16 -3.53
N ILE A 72 -0.79 5.02 -3.49
CA ILE A 72 -0.80 4.04 -4.60
C ILE A 72 -1.47 4.64 -5.85
N ASP A 73 -2.57 5.39 -5.69
CA ASP A 73 -3.25 6.06 -6.81
C ASP A 73 -2.33 7.08 -7.50
N LYS A 74 -1.58 7.86 -6.72
CA LYS A 74 -0.60 8.80 -7.26
C LYS A 74 0.50 8.11 -8.04
N ILE A 75 1.06 7.00 -7.52
CA ILE A 75 2.06 6.23 -8.25
C ILE A 75 1.46 5.71 -9.56
N ARG A 76 0.29 5.06 -9.50
CA ARG A 76 -0.39 4.51 -10.67
C ARG A 76 -0.64 5.58 -11.72
N THR A 77 -1.19 6.72 -11.31
CA THR A 77 -1.49 7.82 -12.21
C THR A 77 -0.21 8.45 -12.77
N GLY A 78 0.83 8.60 -11.95
CA GLY A 78 2.13 9.09 -12.40
C GLY A 78 2.79 8.17 -13.41
N ILE A 79 2.63 6.84 -13.30
CA ILE A 79 3.09 5.89 -14.32
C ILE A 79 2.33 6.10 -15.64
N LEU A 80 1.00 6.21 -15.59
CA LEU A 80 0.16 6.41 -16.78
C LEU A 80 0.41 7.76 -17.47
N GLU A 81 0.75 8.79 -16.70
CA GLU A 81 1.04 10.15 -17.19
C GLU A 81 2.52 10.37 -17.48
N GLN A 82 3.39 9.39 -17.18
CA GLN A 82 4.85 9.51 -17.19
C GLN A 82 5.36 10.70 -16.35
N ASP A 83 4.67 10.99 -15.24
CA ASP A 83 4.95 12.08 -14.31
C ASP A 83 5.78 11.56 -13.11
N ILE A 84 7.09 11.79 -13.20
CA ILE A 84 8.07 11.37 -12.18
C ILE A 84 7.81 12.05 -10.82
N GLU A 85 7.42 13.33 -10.82
CA GLU A 85 7.16 14.06 -9.57
C GLU A 85 5.96 13.46 -8.83
N LYS A 86 4.93 13.07 -9.59
CA LYS A 86 3.74 12.39 -9.06
C LYS A 86 4.05 10.99 -8.53
N ILE A 87 4.92 10.24 -9.22
CA ILE A 87 5.42 8.95 -8.73
C ILE A 87 6.14 9.13 -7.40
N GLN A 88 7.08 10.09 -7.31
CA GLN A 88 7.84 10.36 -6.09
C GLN A 88 6.97 10.83 -4.92
N ALA A 89 5.99 11.69 -5.20
CA ALA A 89 5.02 12.12 -4.20
C ALA A 89 4.21 10.93 -3.66
N GLY A 90 3.74 10.05 -4.55
CA GLY A 90 3.03 8.83 -4.16
C GLY A 90 3.91 7.86 -3.35
N GLN A 91 5.16 7.63 -3.76
CA GLN A 91 6.13 6.82 -3.02
C GLN A 91 6.39 7.37 -1.61
N THR A 92 6.48 8.69 -1.47
CA THR A 92 6.65 9.35 -0.17
C THR A 92 5.46 9.06 0.76
N ILE A 93 4.23 9.19 0.25
CA ILE A 93 2.99 8.94 0.99
C ILE A 93 2.89 7.46 1.41
N VAL A 94 3.17 6.52 0.49
CA VAL A 94 3.22 5.08 0.79
C VAL A 94 4.26 4.80 1.87
N SER A 95 5.46 5.39 1.77
CA SER A 95 6.54 5.20 2.76
C SER A 95 6.12 5.66 4.16
N MET A 96 5.51 6.84 4.26
CA MET A 96 5.02 7.38 5.54
C MET A 96 3.96 6.46 6.16
N SER A 97 3.00 5.99 5.36
CA SER A 97 1.97 5.06 5.82
C SER A 97 2.58 3.75 6.30
N THR A 98 3.56 3.23 5.57
CA THR A 98 4.26 1.97 5.89
C THR A 98 5.01 2.05 7.22
N VAL A 99 5.64 3.20 7.51
CA VAL A 99 6.29 3.44 8.81
C VAL A 99 5.28 3.31 9.95
N LEU A 100 4.07 3.83 9.80
CA LEU A 100 3.02 3.74 10.83
C LEU A 100 2.54 2.30 11.04
N TYR A 101 2.36 1.53 9.97
CA TYR A 101 2.02 0.11 10.09
C TYR A 101 3.14 -0.72 10.75
N ASN A 102 4.40 -0.47 10.39
CA ASN A 102 5.53 -1.17 10.99
C ASN A 102 5.72 -0.83 12.48
N ASP A 103 5.64 0.46 12.84
CA ASP A 103 5.68 0.90 14.23
C ASP A 103 4.54 0.28 15.05
N TYR A 104 3.34 0.15 14.46
CA TYR A 104 2.24 -0.55 15.10
C TYR A 104 2.54 -2.03 15.35
N ILE A 105 3.08 -2.75 14.37
CA ILE A 105 3.48 -4.15 14.50
C ILE A 105 4.55 -4.31 15.60
N GLU A 106 5.57 -3.46 15.59
CA GLU A 106 6.65 -3.47 16.57
C GLU A 106 6.15 -3.22 18.00
N LYS A 107 5.20 -2.29 18.19
CA LYS A 107 4.58 -2.03 19.50
C LYS A 107 3.62 -3.12 19.96
N ASN A 108 3.16 -3.99 19.05
CA ASN A 108 2.16 -5.02 19.32
C ASN A 108 2.68 -6.44 19.01
N GLN A 109 3.99 -6.68 19.10
CA GLN A 109 4.63 -7.95 18.72
C GLN A 109 3.92 -9.21 19.26
N ASP A 110 3.37 -9.20 20.48
CA ASP A 110 2.64 -10.33 21.05
C ASP A 110 1.40 -10.77 20.24
N LYS A 111 0.83 -9.86 19.46
CA LYS A 111 -0.32 -10.11 18.58
C LYS A 111 0.10 -10.59 17.18
N PHE A 112 1.32 -10.24 16.75
CA PHE A 112 1.81 -10.49 15.40
C PHE A 112 2.78 -11.69 15.33
N ASN A 113 3.51 -11.99 16.41
CA ASN A 113 4.54 -13.03 16.49
C ASN A 113 4.05 -14.37 17.08
N LYS A 114 2.79 -14.47 17.53
CA LYS A 114 2.23 -15.77 17.92
C LYS A 114 1.86 -16.57 16.68
N GLU A 115 2.60 -17.65 16.47
CA GLU A 115 2.30 -18.78 15.57
C GLU A 115 0.96 -19.44 15.94
#